data_AF-A0A8H3E637-F1
#
_entry.id   AF-A0A8H3E637-F1
#
_cell.length_a   1.000
_cell.length_b   1.000
_cell.length_c   1.000
_cell.angle_alpha   90.00
_cell.angle_beta   90.00
_cell.angle_gamma   90.00
#
_symmetry.space_group_name_H-M   'P 1'
#
loop_
_entity.id
_entity.type
_entity.pdbx_description
1 polymer ?
#
loop_
_entity_poly.entity_id
_entity_poly.type
_entity_poly.pdbx_seq_one_letter_code
_entity_poly.pdbx_strand_id
1 'polypeptide(L)'
;MNGRTTKIGEVFSRPKKMSNSRVYTMPDGSRFKWKGLDVVFAIDVETRLNVAMYNRNAMYLVNDKKSTLEIADGVSAEMSDALVVTWAIFEKKARDLRRSRWHAH
;
A
#
# COMPACT_ATOMS: atom_id res chain seq x y z
N MET A 1 -12.11 9.96 -19.76
CA MET A 1 -10.65 9.96 -19.46
C MET A 1 -10.09 11.34 -19.80
N ASN A 2 -9.79 12.19 -18.81
CA ASN A 2 -9.41 13.60 -18.99
C ASN A 2 -7.88 13.86 -18.94
N GLY A 3 -7.05 12.99 -19.53
CA GLY A 3 -5.67 13.31 -19.92
C GLY A 3 -4.75 13.98 -18.88
N ARG A 4 -5.02 13.86 -17.58
CA ARG A 4 -4.21 14.51 -16.53
C ARG A 4 -3.00 13.64 -16.20
N THR A 5 -1.83 14.11 -16.58
CA THR A 5 -0.54 13.48 -16.26
C THR A 5 0.01 14.10 -14.98
N THR A 6 0.18 13.32 -13.92
CA THR A 6 0.77 13.77 -12.64
C THR A 6 2.24 13.38 -12.56
N LYS A 7 3.11 14.25 -12.02
CA LYS A 7 4.53 13.90 -11.90
C LYS A 7 4.71 12.88 -10.77
N ILE A 8 5.59 11.90 -10.97
CA ILE A 8 5.93 10.91 -9.93
C ILE A 8 6.30 11.60 -8.61
N GLY A 9 6.98 12.76 -8.64
CA GLY A 9 7.34 13.51 -7.43
C GLY A 9 6.17 14.11 -6.64
N GLU A 10 5.04 14.35 -7.31
CA GLU A 10 3.81 14.91 -6.72
C GLU A 10 3.03 13.82 -5.97
N VAL A 11 3.04 12.59 -6.50
CA VAL A 11 2.42 11.41 -5.88
C VAL A 11 3.37 10.72 -4.90
N PHE A 12 4.67 10.72 -5.21
CA PHE A 12 5.74 10.03 -4.51
C PHE A 12 6.89 10.99 -4.22
N SER A 13 6.90 11.59 -3.02
CA SER A 13 8.02 12.44 -2.58
C SER A 13 9.36 11.67 -2.59
N ARG A 14 10.50 12.38 -2.71
CA ARG A 14 11.85 11.79 -2.85
C ARG A 14 12.20 10.75 -1.75
N PRO A 15 13.00 9.71 -2.06
CA PRO A 15 13.24 8.59 -1.17
C PRO A 15 14.34 8.89 -0.12
N LYS A 16 14.04 9.68 0.91
CA LYS A 16 14.78 9.58 2.18
C LYS A 16 14.11 8.47 3.00
N LYS A 17 14.87 7.42 3.36
CA LYS A 17 14.47 6.24 4.18
C LYS A 17 12.97 6.22 4.48
N MET A 18 12.19 5.73 3.51
CA MET A 18 10.74 5.85 3.49
C MET A 18 10.13 5.17 4.73
N SER A 19 9.73 5.98 5.70
CA SER A 19 9.06 5.54 6.92
C SER A 19 7.77 4.76 6.63
N ASN A 20 7.44 3.77 7.47
CA ASN A 20 6.13 3.09 7.48
C ASN A 20 4.97 4.04 7.80
N SER A 21 5.25 5.32 8.10
CA SER A 21 4.27 6.38 8.32
C SER A 21 4.02 7.27 7.10
N ARG A 22 4.50 6.90 5.90
CA ARG A 22 4.34 7.71 4.68
C ARG A 22 2.86 7.89 4.33
N VAL A 23 2.47 9.15 4.16
CA VAL A 23 1.19 9.56 3.58
C VAL A 23 1.40 9.81 2.09
N TYR A 24 0.49 9.26 1.28
CA TYR A 24 0.39 9.49 -0.15
C TYR A 24 -0.73 10.48 -0.39
N THR A 25 -0.50 11.46 -1.25
CA THR A 25 -1.47 12.49 -1.63
C THR A 25 -1.83 12.32 -3.10
N MET A 26 -3.11 12.18 -3.37
CA MET A 26 -3.66 12.04 -4.71
C MET A 26 -3.88 13.41 -5.36
N PRO A 27 -4.04 13.49 -6.70
CA PRO A 27 -4.29 14.76 -7.40
C PRO A 27 -5.57 15.48 -6.99
N ASP A 28 -6.56 14.74 -6.47
CA ASP A 28 -7.81 15.30 -5.93
C ASP A 28 -7.68 15.79 -4.47
N GLY A 29 -6.49 15.67 -3.88
CA GLY A 29 -6.21 16.05 -2.50
C GLY A 29 -6.52 14.96 -1.47
N SER A 30 -7.09 13.82 -1.87
CA SER A 30 -7.30 12.69 -0.97
C SER A 30 -5.96 12.12 -0.50
N ARG A 31 -5.95 11.61 0.74
CA ARG A 31 -4.71 11.18 1.40
C ARG A 31 -4.89 9.83 2.06
N PHE A 32 -3.94 8.93 1.86
CA PHE A 32 -3.94 7.63 2.53
C PHE A 32 -2.55 7.21 2.98
N LYS A 33 -2.47 6.23 3.87
CA LYS A 33 -1.21 5.60 4.28
C LYS A 33 -1.35 4.10 4.48
N TRP A 34 -0.29 3.38 4.14
CA TRP A 34 -0.17 1.97 4.44
C TRP A 34 0.30 1.75 5.88
N LYS A 35 -0.26 0.73 6.54
CA LYS A 35 0.13 0.27 7.87
C LYS A 35 0.16 -1.25 7.94
N GLY A 36 0.90 -1.76 8.92
CA GLY A 36 0.96 -3.19 9.24
C GLY A 36 2.18 -3.89 8.65
N LEU A 37 2.37 -5.15 9.03
CA LEU A 37 3.47 -6.01 8.60
C LEU A 37 2.97 -7.36 8.08
N ASP A 38 2.08 -8.00 8.86
CA ASP A 38 1.48 -9.29 8.51
C ASP A 38 0.11 -9.14 7.84
N VAL A 39 -0.68 -8.17 8.30
CA VAL A 39 -1.87 -7.68 7.61
C VAL A 39 -1.63 -6.23 7.27
N VAL A 40 -1.72 -5.90 5.98
CA VAL A 40 -1.35 -4.57 5.47
C VAL A 40 -2.62 -3.83 5.04
N PHE A 41 -2.86 -2.66 5.61
CA PHE A 41 -4.06 -1.85 5.34
C PHE A 41 -3.68 -0.48 4.80
N ALA A 42 -4.42 0.01 3.82
CA ALA A 42 -4.42 1.42 3.45
C ALA A 42 -5.56 2.12 4.19
N ILE A 43 -5.22 3.20 4.88
CA ILE A 43 -6.15 3.98 5.69
C ILE A 43 -6.22 5.38 5.12
N ASP A 44 -7.42 5.85 4.82
CA ASP A 44 -7.68 7.25 4.50
C ASP A 44 -7.37 8.14 5.72
N VAL A 45 -6.62 9.22 5.51
CA VAL A 45 -6.11 10.04 6.60
C VAL A 45 -7.21 10.86 7.26
N GLU A 46 -8.20 11.31 6.48
CA GLU A 46 -9.28 12.18 6.94
C GLU A 46 -10.36 11.34 7.65
N THR A 47 -10.88 10.34 6.95
CA THR A 47 -12.03 9.54 7.42
C THR A 47 -11.61 8.41 8.35
N ARG A 48 -10.33 8.03 8.37
CA ARG A 48 -9.78 6.89 9.12
C ARG A 48 -10.36 5.53 8.71
N LEU A 49 -11.07 5.46 7.59
CA LEU A 49 -11.60 4.23 7.04
C LEU A 49 -10.53 3.48 6.25
N ASN A 50 -10.67 2.16 6.21
CA ASN A 50 -9.83 1.32 5.36
C ASN A 50 -10.29 1.46 3.91
N VAL A 51 -9.37 1.83 3.04
CA VAL A 51 -9.60 1.96 1.59
C VAL A 51 -8.99 0.80 0.81
N ALA A 52 -8.08 0.05 1.43
CA ALA A 52 -7.62 -1.24 0.94
C ALA A 52 -7.09 -2.13 2.07
N MET A 53 -7.14 -3.45 1.85
CA MET A 53 -6.63 -4.49 2.75
C MET A 53 -5.90 -5.56 1.94
N TYR A 54 -4.68 -5.88 2.36
CA TYR A 54 -3.89 -6.97 1.79
C TYR A 54 -3.88 -8.15 2.77
N ASN A 55 -4.53 -9.23 2.34
CA ASN A 55 -4.57 -10.51 3.02
C ASN A 55 -3.48 -11.42 2.45
N ARG A 56 -2.34 -11.47 3.13
CA ARG A 56 -1.25 -12.35 2.76
C ARG A 56 -1.57 -13.80 3.14
N ASN A 57 -1.39 -14.72 2.20
CA ASN A 57 -1.35 -16.14 2.55
C ASN A 57 0.02 -16.50 3.14
N ALA A 58 0.09 -16.64 4.46
CA ALA A 58 1.31 -17.07 5.16
C ALA A 58 1.63 -18.56 4.91
N MET A 59 0.64 -19.37 4.50
CA MET A 59 0.73 -20.81 4.28
C MET A 59 0.71 -21.16 2.78
N TYR A 60 1.27 -20.30 1.92
CA TYR A 60 1.28 -20.51 0.46
C TYR A 60 2.03 -21.77 0.00
N LEU A 61 2.85 -22.37 0.85
CA LEU A 61 3.53 -23.64 0.59
C LEU A 61 2.69 -24.88 0.94
N VAL A 62 1.62 -24.69 1.73
CA VAL A 62 0.79 -25.76 2.30
C VAL A 62 -0.66 -25.69 1.82
N ASN A 63 -1.06 -24.60 1.16
CA ASN A 63 -2.35 -24.49 0.48
C ASN A 63 -2.25 -23.57 -0.75
N ASP A 64 -3.18 -23.77 -1.68
CA ASP A 64 -3.24 -23.04 -2.95
C ASP A 64 -3.96 -21.68 -2.85
N LYS A 65 -4.26 -21.19 -1.63
CA LYS A 65 -4.92 -19.90 -1.48
C LYS A 65 -3.99 -18.80 -1.98
N LYS A 66 -4.50 -17.91 -2.84
CA LYS A 66 -3.73 -16.75 -3.29
C LYS A 66 -3.82 -15.64 -2.25
N SER A 67 -2.78 -14.82 -2.16
CA SER A 67 -2.88 -13.57 -1.40
C SER A 67 -3.78 -12.59 -2.16
N THR A 68 -4.63 -11.86 -1.45
CA THR A 68 -5.58 -10.93 -2.07
C THR A 68 -5.30 -9.50 -1.63
N LEU A 69 -5.45 -8.56 -2.56
CA LEU A 69 -5.53 -7.14 -2.28
C LEU A 69 -6.97 -6.70 -2.56
N GLU A 70 -7.70 -6.41 -1.50
CA GLU A 70 -9.08 -5.96 -1.53
C GLU A 70 -9.08 -4.43 -1.48
N ILE A 71 -9.77 -3.80 -2.42
CA ILE A 71 -9.94 -2.34 -2.49
C ILE A 71 -11.40 -2.04 -2.19
N ALA A 72 -11.65 -1.03 -1.38
CA ALA A 72 -13.01 -0.68 -0.98
C ALA A 72 -13.86 -0.24 -2.19
N ASP A 73 -15.13 -0.64 -2.19
CA ASP A 73 -16.08 -0.20 -3.20
C ASP A 73 -16.25 1.33 -3.16
N GLY A 74 -16.40 1.94 -4.35
CA GLY A 74 -16.55 3.39 -4.48
C GLY A 74 -15.25 4.19 -4.53
N VAL A 75 -14.09 3.54 -4.41
CA VAL A 75 -12.79 4.15 -4.69
C VAL A 75 -12.66 4.41 -6.19
N SER A 76 -12.14 5.58 -6.58
CA SER A 76 -11.94 5.93 -7.99
C SER A 76 -10.92 4.99 -8.68
N ALA A 77 -10.96 4.91 -10.00
CA ALA A 77 -9.99 4.12 -10.77
C ALA A 77 -8.55 4.64 -10.51
N GLU A 78 -8.37 5.96 -10.49
CA GLU A 78 -7.08 6.59 -10.22
C GLU A 78 -6.55 6.25 -8.81
N MET A 79 -7.41 6.25 -7.80
CA MET A 79 -7.02 5.87 -6.45
C MET A 79 -6.76 4.36 -6.33
N SER A 80 -7.50 3.54 -7.06
CA SER A 80 -7.25 2.09 -7.14
C SER A 80 -5.85 1.80 -7.73
N ASP A 81 -5.49 2.46 -8.83
CA ASP A 81 -4.16 2.34 -9.43
C ASP A 81 -3.06 2.77 -8.45
N ALA A 82 -3.26 3.90 -7.78
CA ALA A 82 -2.33 4.39 -6.77
C ALA A 82 -2.18 3.41 -5.60
N LEU A 83 -3.28 2.80 -5.13
CA LEU A 83 -3.26 1.79 -4.08
C LEU A 83 -2.45 0.56 -4.50
N VAL A 84 -2.64 0.04 -5.71
CA VAL A 84 -1.89 -1.11 -6.22
C VAL A 84 -0.39 -0.82 -6.29
N VAL A 85 0.00 0.32 -6.89
CA VAL A 85 1.42 0.69 -7.03
C VAL A 85 2.08 0.92 -5.67
N THR A 86 1.41 1.64 -4.77
CA THR A 86 1.95 1.95 -3.45
C THR A 86 2.01 0.72 -2.55
N TRP A 87 1.05 -0.20 -2.66
CA TRP A 87 1.08 -1.51 -2.00
C TRP A 87 2.31 -2.31 -2.39
N ALA A 88 2.61 -2.44 -3.69
CA ALA A 88 3.75 -3.23 -4.16
C ALA A 88 5.08 -2.73 -3.57
N ILE A 89 5.23 -1.40 -3.46
CA ILE A 89 6.39 -0.76 -2.83
C ILE A 89 6.43 -1.04 -1.32
N PHE A 90 5.28 -0.96 -0.65
CA PHE A 90 5.18 -1.19 0.79
C PHE A 90 5.45 -2.66 1.15
N GLU A 91 4.83 -3.61 0.45
CA GLU A 91 4.97 -5.05 0.71
C GLU A 91 6.39 -5.54 0.49
N LYS A 92 7.11 -5.01 -0.52
CA LYS A 92 8.54 -5.33 -0.68
C LYS A 92 9.33 -5.01 0.60
N LYS A 93 9.08 -3.86 1.23
CA LYS A 93 9.75 -3.49 2.48
C LYS A 93 9.27 -4.31 3.67
N ALA A 94 7.96 -4.55 3.78
CA ALA A 94 7.42 -5.40 4.83
C ALA A 94 8.07 -6.80 4.78
N ARG A 95 8.30 -7.33 3.58
CA ARG A 95 9.02 -8.58 3.35
C ARG A 95 10.49 -8.50 3.76
N ASP A 96 11.20 -7.44 3.39
CA ASP A 96 12.61 -7.25 3.76
C ASP A 96 12.78 -7.14 5.28
N LEU A 97 11.89 -6.40 5.95
CA LEU A 97 11.85 -6.29 7.42
C LEU A 97 11.51 -7.63 8.09
N ARG A 98 10.60 -8.41 7.50
CA ARG A 98 10.32 -9.77 7.97
C ARG A 98 11.60 -10.59 7.90
N ARG A 99 12.27 -10.66 6.74
CA ARG A 99 13.52 -11.42 6.55
C ARG A 99 14.64 -11.00 7.50
N SER A 100 14.84 -9.69 7.73
CA SER A 100 15.90 -9.23 8.63
C SER A 100 15.67 -9.66 10.07
N ARG A 101 14.41 -9.78 10.53
CA ARG A 101 14.09 -10.31 11.86
C ARG A 101 14.42 -11.80 12.00
N TRP A 102 14.30 -12.58 10.92
CA TRP A 102 14.64 -14.01 10.92
C TRP A 102 16.14 -14.28 10.95
N HIS A 103 16.98 -13.38 10.43
CA HIS A 103 18.44 -13.51 10.42
C HIS A 103 19.14 -12.93 11.66
N ALA A 104 18.37 -12.39 12.62
CA ALA A 104 18.89 -11.84 13.87
C ALA A 104 18.89 -12.88 15.03
N HIS A 105 18.52 -14.13 14.73
CA HIS A 105 18.55 -15.29 15.61
C HIS A 105 19.48 -16.35 15.02
#